data_AF-A0A4R0IL10-F1
#
_entry.id   AF-A0A4R0IL10-F1
#
_cell.length_a   1.000
_cell.length_b   1.000
_cell.length_c   1.000
_cell.angle_alpha   90.00
_cell.angle_beta   90.00
_cell.angle_gamma   90.00
#
_symmetry.space_group_name_H-M   'P 1'
#
loop_
_entity.id
_entity.type
_entity.pdbx_description
1 polymer ?
#
loop_
_entity_poly.entity_id
_entity_poly.type
_entity_poly.pdbx_seq_one_letter_code
_entity_poly.pdbx_strand_id
1 'polypeptide(L)'
;MTPIGALHRAIMRWGEAERTGSRLAIQRWVDGVAYVDVQARTYAEYWTQQNTSALSADGPLWVVLGDSTAQGLGASSPLHGYVGQVLNALRRKGTPWRVLNLSRSGAQTRHVLEDQLPLLDGLTPALVTCGIGNNDILATPPKHFRDHLRQMIDRLPSSSVVMDLTVPDRLWRVGGAVSPYVSGINQLISNSATSRGLPVAEVSRYARPPWRGMLAPDAFHPNNLGYRRHADALLAALPQQLLQPV
;
A
#
# COMPACT_ATOMS: atom_id res chain seq x y z
N MET A 1 -36.52 -9.54 -0.42
CA MET A 1 -35.39 -9.53 -1.38
C MET A 1 -34.15 -9.06 -0.64
N THR A 2 -33.04 -9.81 -0.66
CA THR A 2 -31.82 -9.44 0.06
C THR A 2 -31.07 -8.31 -0.68
N PRO A 3 -30.37 -7.41 0.04
CA PRO A 3 -29.61 -6.29 -0.54
C PRO A 3 -28.60 -6.74 -1.62
N ILE A 4 -28.07 -7.96 -1.50
CA ILE A 4 -27.13 -8.59 -2.43
C ILE A 4 -27.77 -8.86 -3.81
N GLY A 5 -29.06 -9.22 -3.83
CA GLY A 5 -29.79 -9.49 -5.08
C GLY A 5 -30.23 -8.23 -5.83
N ALA A 6 -30.15 -7.05 -5.20
CA ALA A 6 -30.38 -5.77 -5.86
C ALA A 6 -29.09 -5.26 -6.55
N LEU A 7 -27.94 -5.45 -5.90
CA LEU A 7 -26.63 -5.07 -6.44
C LEU A 7 -26.26 -5.87 -7.71
N HIS A 8 -26.51 -7.19 -7.70
CA HIS A 8 -26.25 -8.04 -8.87
C HIS A 8 -27.09 -7.61 -10.09
N ARG A 9 -28.36 -7.23 -9.89
CA ARG A 9 -29.22 -6.74 -10.99
C ARG A 9 -28.88 -5.33 -11.47
N ALA A 10 -28.36 -4.48 -10.59
CA ALA A 10 -27.89 -3.14 -10.98
C ALA A 10 -26.63 -3.22 -11.85
N ILE A 11 -25.72 -4.15 -11.55
CA ILE A 11 -24.50 -4.42 -12.33
C ILE A 11 -24.86 -4.96 -13.73
N MET A 12 -25.85 -5.85 -13.82
CA MET A 12 -26.25 -6.44 -15.10
C MET A 12 -27.03 -5.46 -16.01
N ARG A 13 -27.89 -4.61 -15.45
CA ARG A 13 -28.63 -3.58 -16.22
C ARG A 13 -27.75 -2.44 -16.74
N TRP A 14 -26.53 -2.28 -16.21
CA TRP A 14 -25.59 -1.26 -16.66
C TRP A 14 -24.93 -1.61 -18.00
N GLY A 15 -24.90 -2.88 -18.38
CA GLY A 15 -24.33 -3.34 -19.65
C GLY A 15 -25.11 -2.95 -20.91
N GLU A 16 -26.37 -2.52 -20.79
CA GLU A 16 -27.24 -2.26 -21.96
C GLU A 16 -27.34 -0.77 -22.36
N ALA A 17 -26.96 0.17 -21.48
CA ALA A 17 -27.21 1.61 -21.69
C ALA A 17 -26.06 2.39 -22.37
N GLU A 18 -24.94 1.75 -22.71
CA GLU A 18 -23.70 2.45 -23.10
C GLU A 18 -23.41 2.45 -24.62
N ARG A 19 -24.33 2.97 -25.45
CA ARG A 19 -24.07 3.07 -26.92
C ARG A 19 -23.69 4.44 -27.47
N THR A 20 -23.61 5.50 -26.67
CA THR A 20 -23.22 6.83 -27.23
C THR A 20 -22.34 7.71 -26.35
N GLY A 21 -22.36 7.56 -25.03
CA GLY A 21 -21.44 8.27 -24.09
C GLY A 21 -20.18 7.48 -23.70
N SER A 22 -20.07 6.24 -24.16
CA SER A 22 -19.11 5.24 -23.67
C SER A 22 -17.71 5.42 -24.23
N ARG A 23 -17.53 5.95 -25.45
CA ARG A 23 -16.19 6.04 -26.05
C ARG A 23 -15.20 6.93 -25.29
N LEU A 24 -15.60 8.10 -24.81
CA LEU A 24 -14.69 8.98 -24.05
C LEU A 24 -14.40 8.48 -22.63
N ALA A 25 -15.39 7.85 -21.98
CA ALA A 25 -15.23 7.26 -20.66
C ALA A 25 -14.38 5.98 -20.71
N ILE A 26 -14.57 5.15 -21.73
CA ILE A 26 -13.74 3.98 -22.04
C ILE A 26 -12.34 4.43 -22.41
N GLN A 27 -12.17 5.48 -23.22
CA GLN A 27 -10.85 5.97 -23.61
C GLN A 27 -10.09 6.54 -22.40
N ARG A 28 -10.72 7.35 -21.54
CA ARG A 28 -10.11 7.78 -20.26
C ARG A 28 -9.80 6.62 -19.31
N TRP A 29 -10.60 5.55 -19.35
CA TRP A 29 -10.36 4.34 -18.58
C TRP A 29 -9.19 3.54 -19.14
N VAL A 30 -9.10 3.36 -20.46
CA VAL A 30 -7.99 2.69 -21.14
C VAL A 30 -6.71 3.50 -21.00
N ASP A 31 -6.76 4.83 -21.15
CA ASP A 31 -5.61 5.71 -21.00
C ASP A 31 -5.13 5.77 -19.53
N GLY A 32 -6.07 5.75 -18.58
CA GLY A 32 -5.76 5.68 -17.14
C GLY A 32 -5.17 4.32 -16.74
N VAL A 33 -5.67 3.21 -17.28
CA VAL A 33 -5.13 1.86 -17.05
C VAL A 33 -3.77 1.70 -17.74
N ALA A 34 -3.61 2.16 -18.98
CA ALA A 34 -2.34 2.13 -19.69
C ALA A 34 -1.28 3.03 -19.03
N TYR A 35 -1.67 4.20 -18.50
CA TYR A 35 -0.79 5.07 -17.72
C TYR A 35 -0.33 4.39 -16.42
N VAL A 36 -1.26 3.75 -15.69
CA VAL A 36 -0.94 3.01 -14.47
C VAL A 36 -0.05 1.81 -14.78
N ASP A 37 -0.27 1.09 -15.87
CA ASP A 37 0.55 -0.07 -16.27
C ASP A 37 1.98 0.33 -16.66
N VAL A 38 2.13 1.42 -17.44
CA VAL A 38 3.45 1.95 -17.79
C VAL A 38 4.18 2.44 -16.55
N GLN A 39 3.50 3.21 -15.68
CA GLN A 39 4.08 3.69 -14.43
C GLN A 39 4.47 2.52 -13.51
N ALA A 40 3.61 1.49 -13.40
CA ALA A 40 3.88 0.29 -12.61
C ALA A 40 5.18 -0.39 -13.04
N ARG A 41 5.35 -0.59 -14.35
CA ARG A 41 6.57 -1.19 -14.91
C ARG A 41 7.79 -0.32 -14.63
N THR A 42 7.73 0.97 -14.95
CA THR A 42 8.87 1.89 -14.73
C THR A 42 9.26 1.97 -13.25
N TYR A 43 8.30 1.95 -12.34
CA TYR A 43 8.58 2.06 -10.90
C TYR A 43 9.10 0.74 -10.35
N ALA A 44 8.61 -0.40 -10.83
CA ALA A 44 9.16 -1.72 -10.51
C ALA A 44 10.62 -1.86 -11.01
N GLU A 45 10.92 -1.40 -12.22
CA GLU A 45 12.28 -1.37 -12.77
C GLU A 45 13.21 -0.48 -11.92
N TYR A 46 12.75 0.70 -11.52
CA TYR A 46 13.49 1.57 -10.60
C TYR A 46 13.84 0.86 -9.29
N TRP A 47 12.85 0.23 -8.63
CA TRP A 47 13.10 -0.47 -7.38
C TRP A 47 13.99 -1.70 -7.58
N THR A 48 13.88 -2.41 -8.70
CA THR A 48 14.76 -3.53 -9.04
C THR A 48 16.22 -3.05 -9.13
N GLN A 49 16.47 -1.92 -9.80
CA GLN A 49 17.81 -1.34 -9.87
C GLN A 49 18.32 -0.88 -8.51
N GLN A 50 17.48 -0.21 -7.71
CA GLN A 50 17.83 0.22 -6.35
C GLN A 50 18.11 -0.97 -5.43
N ASN A 51 17.36 -2.06 -5.55
CA ASN A 51 17.53 -3.27 -4.75
C ASN A 51 18.92 -3.90 -4.99
N THR A 52 19.38 -3.94 -6.24
CA THR A 52 20.75 -4.40 -6.57
C THR A 52 21.81 -3.57 -5.84
N SER A 53 21.69 -2.25 -5.86
CA SER A 53 22.61 -1.37 -5.13
C SER A 53 22.50 -1.50 -3.61
N ALA A 54 21.28 -1.70 -3.09
CA ALA A 54 21.04 -1.85 -1.66
C ALA A 54 21.69 -3.13 -1.12
N LEU A 55 21.65 -4.24 -1.86
CA LEU A 55 22.23 -5.51 -1.42
C LEU A 55 23.75 -5.45 -1.22
N SER A 56 24.46 -4.64 -2.01
CA SER A 56 25.92 -4.46 -1.91
C SER A 56 26.37 -3.28 -1.05
N ALA A 57 25.44 -2.42 -0.61
CA ALA A 57 25.77 -1.23 0.18
C ALA A 57 25.82 -1.52 1.68
N ASP A 58 26.64 -0.75 2.40
CA ASP A 58 26.69 -0.75 3.85
C ASP A 58 25.55 0.07 4.49
N GLY A 59 25.29 -0.20 5.76
CA GLY A 59 24.34 0.54 6.58
C GLY A 59 23.06 -0.23 6.92
N PRO A 60 22.20 0.35 7.78
CA PRO A 60 20.97 -0.30 8.23
C PRO A 60 20.03 -0.61 7.07
N LEU A 61 19.57 -1.86 7.02
CA LEU A 61 18.67 -2.35 5.98
C LEU A 61 17.22 -2.16 6.39
N TRP A 62 16.47 -1.42 5.57
CA TRP A 62 15.02 -1.36 5.60
C TRP A 62 14.43 -2.21 4.47
N VAL A 63 13.68 -3.26 4.82
CA VAL A 63 12.93 -4.09 3.86
C VAL A 63 11.48 -3.64 3.79
N VAL A 64 10.95 -3.42 2.59
CA VAL A 64 9.56 -3.02 2.36
C VAL A 64 8.78 -4.16 1.70
N LEU A 65 7.70 -4.58 2.35
CA LEU A 65 6.70 -5.52 1.85
C LEU A 65 5.41 -4.76 1.52
N GLY A 66 4.77 -5.11 0.40
CA GLY A 66 3.52 -4.46 0.02
C GLY A 66 3.18 -4.53 -1.46
N ASP A 67 2.41 -3.54 -1.90
CA ASP A 67 1.85 -3.44 -3.25
C ASP A 67 2.31 -2.18 -4.03
N SER A 68 1.51 -1.72 -4.99
CA SER A 68 1.76 -0.52 -5.78
C SER A 68 1.96 0.74 -4.93
N THR A 69 1.35 0.81 -3.75
CA THR A 69 1.51 1.92 -2.80
C THR A 69 2.95 2.00 -2.31
N ALA A 70 3.59 0.85 -2.07
CA ALA A 70 5.00 0.77 -1.69
C ALA A 70 5.95 1.04 -2.85
N GLN A 71 5.52 0.79 -4.09
CA GLN A 71 6.28 1.22 -5.28
C GLN A 71 6.15 2.73 -5.55
N GLY A 72 5.13 3.39 -4.98
CA GLY A 72 4.90 4.82 -5.10
C GLY A 72 4.02 5.22 -6.30
N LEU A 73 3.25 4.29 -6.87
CA LEU A 73 2.36 4.59 -8.01
C LEU A 73 1.45 5.79 -7.69
N GLY A 74 1.18 6.63 -8.68
CA GLY A 74 0.45 7.88 -8.51
C GLY A 74 1.29 9.07 -8.03
N ALA A 75 2.49 8.85 -7.48
CA ALA A 75 3.46 9.91 -7.22
C ALA A 75 4.11 10.42 -8.52
N SER A 76 4.81 11.55 -8.45
CA SER A 76 5.57 12.07 -9.60
C SER A 76 6.89 11.31 -9.85
N SER A 77 7.40 10.57 -8.87
CA SER A 77 8.49 9.60 -9.01
C SER A 77 8.43 8.56 -7.88
N PRO A 78 9.11 7.41 -7.99
CA PRO A 78 9.16 6.42 -6.89
C PRO A 78 9.63 7.02 -5.56
N LEU A 79 10.56 7.99 -5.62
CA LEU A 79 11.08 8.68 -4.43
C LEU A 79 10.10 9.70 -3.81
N HIS A 80 9.07 10.10 -4.55
CA HIS A 80 7.95 10.89 -4.00
C HIS A 80 6.85 9.99 -3.40
N GLY A 81 6.93 8.67 -3.56
CA GLY A 81 6.16 7.72 -2.75
C GLY A 81 6.58 7.75 -1.28
N TYR A 82 5.81 7.10 -0.39
CA TYR A 82 6.12 7.15 1.05
C TYR A 82 7.50 6.54 1.36
N VAL A 83 7.89 5.47 0.66
CA VAL A 83 9.18 4.79 0.86
C VAL A 83 10.34 5.76 0.65
N GLY A 84 10.34 6.50 -0.47
CA GLY A 84 11.37 7.49 -0.75
C GLY A 84 11.35 8.68 0.22
N GLN A 85 10.16 9.16 0.59
CA GLN A 85 10.03 10.27 1.55
C GLN A 85 10.58 9.90 2.93
N VAL A 86 10.26 8.70 3.44
CA VAL A 86 10.79 8.19 4.72
C VAL A 86 12.28 7.88 4.63
N LEU A 87 12.76 7.28 3.54
CA LEU A 87 14.19 7.01 3.33
C LEU A 87 15.00 8.32 3.38
N ASN A 88 14.52 9.37 2.73
CA ASN A 88 15.15 10.69 2.78
C ASN A 88 15.13 11.27 4.20
N ALA A 89 14.02 11.13 4.94
CA ALA A 89 13.94 11.57 6.34
C ALA A 89 14.94 10.83 7.25
N LEU A 90 15.08 9.52 7.09
CA LEU A 90 16.04 8.69 7.82
C LEU A 90 17.50 9.06 7.47
N ARG A 91 17.81 9.26 6.19
CA ARG A 91 19.17 9.67 5.75
C ARG A 91 19.55 11.08 6.22
N ARG A 92 18.59 11.99 6.33
CA ARG A 92 18.81 13.33 6.90
C ARG A 92 19.25 13.31 8.36
N LYS A 93 19.11 12.18 9.07
CA LYS A 93 19.65 11.97 10.41
C LYS A 93 21.11 11.51 10.43
N GLY A 94 21.77 11.41 9.27
CA GLY A 94 23.19 11.05 9.15
C GLY A 94 23.45 9.54 9.00
N THR A 95 22.41 8.70 9.07
CA THR A 95 22.56 7.25 8.92
C THR A 95 22.39 6.84 7.45
N PRO A 96 23.30 6.06 6.85
CA PRO A 96 23.25 5.67 5.45
C PRO A 96 22.26 4.51 5.23
N TRP A 97 20.98 4.72 5.56
CA TRP A 97 19.93 3.73 5.37
C TRP A 97 19.88 3.25 3.91
N ARG A 98 19.75 1.93 3.74
CA ARG A 98 19.53 1.25 2.46
C ARG A 98 18.16 0.60 2.47
N VAL A 99 17.49 0.59 1.32
CA VAL A 99 16.12 0.08 1.17
C VAL A 99 16.11 -1.05 0.17
N LEU A 100 15.55 -2.18 0.59
CA LEU A 100 15.18 -3.28 -0.28
C LEU A 100 13.65 -3.31 -0.40
N ASN A 101 13.13 -2.81 -1.52
CA ASN A 101 11.69 -2.76 -1.75
C ASN A 101 11.24 -4.01 -2.51
N LEU A 102 10.64 -4.95 -1.80
CA LEU A 102 10.16 -6.24 -2.30
C LEU A 102 8.69 -6.20 -2.75
N SER A 103 8.09 -5.01 -2.75
CA SER A 103 6.69 -4.84 -3.14
C SER A 103 6.44 -5.15 -4.61
N ARG A 104 5.21 -5.56 -4.89
CA ARG A 104 4.74 -5.86 -6.26
C ARG A 104 3.40 -5.20 -6.50
N SER A 105 3.28 -4.39 -7.56
CA SER A 105 1.98 -3.83 -7.96
C SER A 105 0.90 -4.91 -8.09
N GLY A 106 -0.29 -4.63 -7.56
CA GLY A 106 -1.41 -5.60 -7.50
C GLY A 106 -1.24 -6.74 -6.49
N ALA A 107 -0.19 -6.72 -5.64
CA ALA A 107 -0.03 -7.72 -4.58
C ALA A 107 -1.21 -7.70 -3.61
N GLN A 108 -1.45 -8.88 -3.03
CA GLN A 108 -2.49 -9.17 -2.04
C GLN A 108 -1.79 -9.79 -0.84
N THR A 109 -2.49 -9.92 0.28
CA THR A 109 -1.94 -10.56 1.50
C THR A 109 -1.28 -11.93 1.25
N ARG A 110 -1.88 -12.78 0.42
CA ARG A 110 -1.30 -14.08 0.03
C ARG A 110 0.06 -13.97 -0.67
N HIS A 111 0.25 -12.94 -1.49
CA HIS A 111 1.51 -12.73 -2.20
C HIS A 111 2.63 -12.28 -1.26
N VAL A 112 2.29 -11.58 -0.17
CA VAL A 112 3.29 -11.29 0.87
C VAL A 112 3.72 -12.59 1.56
N LEU A 113 2.77 -13.49 1.86
CA LEU A 113 3.04 -14.78 2.49
C LEU A 113 3.87 -15.74 1.64
N GLU A 114 3.55 -15.82 0.35
CA GLU A 114 4.06 -16.81 -0.59
C GLU A 114 5.31 -16.30 -1.32
N ASP A 115 5.36 -15.01 -1.66
CA ASP A 115 6.38 -14.48 -2.56
C ASP A 115 7.37 -13.55 -1.84
N GLN A 116 6.91 -12.68 -0.94
CA GLN A 116 7.78 -11.61 -0.39
C GLN A 116 8.47 -12.01 0.92
N LEU A 117 7.74 -12.62 1.86
CA LEU A 117 8.31 -13.03 3.14
C LEU A 117 9.47 -14.03 3.02
N PRO A 118 9.41 -15.05 2.14
CA PRO A 118 10.54 -15.96 1.95
C PRO A 118 11.83 -15.26 1.48
N LEU A 119 11.74 -14.09 0.84
CA LEU A 119 12.92 -13.34 0.39
C LEU A 119 13.66 -12.63 1.53
N LEU A 120 13.14 -12.67 2.75
CA LEU A 120 13.85 -12.18 3.94
C LEU A 120 14.87 -13.19 4.46
N ASP A 121 14.82 -14.45 4.01
CA ASP A 121 15.73 -15.49 4.48
C ASP A 121 17.19 -15.11 4.19
N GLY A 122 18.01 -15.10 5.25
CA GLY A 122 19.42 -14.69 5.18
C GLY A 122 19.66 -13.17 5.26
N LEU A 123 18.61 -12.35 5.32
CA LEU A 123 18.73 -10.91 5.57
C LEU A 123 18.65 -10.59 7.06
N THR A 124 19.31 -9.49 7.46
CA THR A 124 19.26 -8.94 8.82
C THR A 124 18.67 -7.52 8.81
N PRO A 125 17.37 -7.36 8.52
CA PRO A 125 16.74 -6.04 8.42
C PRO A 125 16.65 -5.35 9.79
N ALA A 126 17.15 -4.11 9.84
CA ALA A 126 16.96 -3.22 10.99
C ALA A 126 15.51 -2.71 11.08
N LEU A 127 14.80 -2.68 9.95
CA LEU A 127 13.39 -2.32 9.85
C LEU A 127 12.72 -3.17 8.77
N VAL A 128 11.54 -3.69 9.06
CA VAL A 128 10.63 -4.24 8.04
C VAL A 128 9.35 -3.41 8.06
N THR A 129 8.79 -3.07 6.91
CA THR A 129 7.47 -2.43 6.85
C THR A 129 6.55 -3.22 5.97
N CYS A 130 5.31 -3.45 6.40
CA CYS A 130 4.31 -4.16 5.61
C CYS A 130 3.03 -3.33 5.48
N GLY A 131 2.77 -2.83 4.26
CA GLY A 131 1.51 -2.18 3.90
C GLY A 131 0.85 -2.93 2.76
N ILE A 132 -0.22 -3.68 3.06
CA ILE A 132 -0.88 -4.57 2.11
C ILE A 132 -2.35 -4.76 2.49
N GLY A 133 -3.23 -4.94 1.49
CA GLY A 133 -4.62 -5.32 1.70
C GLY A 133 -5.62 -4.54 0.84
N ASN A 134 -5.21 -3.40 0.26
CA ASN A 134 -6.09 -2.61 -0.60
C ASN A 134 -6.61 -3.41 -1.81
N ASN A 135 -5.77 -4.25 -2.41
CA ASN A 135 -6.18 -5.13 -3.52
C ASN A 135 -7.11 -6.26 -3.06
N ASP A 136 -6.93 -6.78 -1.84
CA ASP A 136 -7.79 -7.82 -1.28
C ASP A 136 -9.24 -7.33 -1.07
N ILE A 137 -9.43 -6.05 -0.73
CA ILE A 137 -10.77 -5.44 -0.63
C ILE A 137 -11.56 -5.61 -1.93
N LEU A 138 -10.89 -5.57 -3.08
CA LEU A 138 -11.50 -5.65 -4.41
C LEU A 138 -11.56 -7.07 -4.97
N ALA A 139 -10.59 -7.93 -4.62
CA ALA A 139 -10.33 -9.17 -5.35
C ALA A 139 -10.38 -10.45 -4.48
N THR A 140 -10.46 -10.34 -3.15
CA THR A 140 -10.35 -11.48 -2.24
C THR A 140 -11.62 -11.67 -1.40
N PRO A 141 -12.19 -12.89 -1.31
CA PRO A 141 -13.31 -13.14 -0.41
C PRO A 141 -12.97 -12.76 1.05
N PRO A 142 -13.88 -12.10 1.80
CA PRO A 142 -13.55 -11.53 3.11
C PRO A 142 -12.96 -12.51 4.12
N LYS A 143 -13.40 -13.77 4.11
CA LYS A 143 -12.85 -14.82 4.98
C LYS A 143 -11.36 -15.06 4.67
N HIS A 144 -11.04 -15.32 3.41
CA HIS A 144 -9.66 -15.57 2.97
C HIS A 144 -8.75 -14.37 3.24
N PHE A 145 -9.23 -13.16 2.97
CA PHE A 145 -8.45 -11.95 3.27
C PHE A 145 -8.10 -11.87 4.77
N ARG A 146 -9.09 -12.04 5.65
CA ARG A 146 -8.85 -12.00 7.12
C ARG A 146 -7.91 -13.10 7.58
N ASP A 147 -8.02 -14.30 7.00
CA ASP A 147 -7.17 -15.44 7.36
C ASP A 147 -5.72 -15.20 6.90
N HIS A 148 -5.50 -14.79 5.65
CA HIS A 148 -4.18 -14.45 5.13
C HIS A 148 -3.56 -13.26 5.87
N LEU A 149 -4.36 -12.24 6.22
CA LEU A 149 -3.88 -11.07 6.95
C LEU A 149 -3.33 -11.45 8.33
N ARG A 150 -4.03 -12.31 9.07
CA ARG A 150 -3.55 -12.82 10.37
C ARG A 150 -2.28 -13.64 10.21
N GLN A 151 -2.27 -14.59 9.28
CA GLN A 151 -1.10 -15.43 9.01
C GLN A 151 0.12 -14.60 8.61
N MET A 152 -0.09 -13.55 7.81
CA MET A 152 0.98 -12.66 7.37
C MET A 152 1.57 -11.91 8.56
N ILE A 153 0.72 -11.30 9.39
CA ILE A 153 1.17 -10.56 10.59
C ILE A 153 1.90 -11.49 11.57
N ASP A 154 1.44 -12.74 11.74
CA ASP A 154 2.11 -13.74 12.58
C ASP A 154 3.49 -14.16 12.05
N ARG A 155 3.76 -14.02 10.75
CA ARG A 155 5.04 -14.35 10.14
C ARG A 155 5.99 -13.15 10.01
N LEU A 156 5.53 -11.94 10.30
CA LEU A 156 6.38 -10.75 10.24
C LEU A 156 7.50 -10.80 11.32
N PRO A 157 8.73 -10.41 10.98
CA PRO A 157 9.82 -10.26 11.95
C PRO A 157 9.47 -9.28 13.08
N SER A 158 10.11 -9.40 14.24
CA SER A 158 9.91 -8.48 15.37
C SER A 158 10.32 -7.03 15.08
N SER A 159 11.19 -6.80 14.08
CA SER A 159 11.57 -5.46 13.60
C SER A 159 10.52 -4.82 12.66
N SER A 160 9.33 -5.42 12.56
CA SER A 160 8.29 -4.99 11.62
C SER A 160 7.40 -3.87 12.15
N VAL A 161 7.04 -2.95 11.26
CA VAL A 161 5.92 -2.01 11.44
C VAL A 161 4.85 -2.32 10.40
N VAL A 162 3.61 -2.52 10.87
CA VAL A 162 2.47 -2.80 9.98
C VAL A 162 1.78 -1.48 9.63
N MET A 163 1.39 -1.28 8.37
CA MET A 163 0.63 -0.10 7.95
C MET A 163 -0.84 -0.49 7.80
N ASP A 164 -1.74 0.29 8.41
CA ASP A 164 -3.17 0.10 8.18
C ASP A 164 -3.60 0.65 6.81
N LEU A 165 -4.82 0.31 6.39
CA LEU A 165 -5.30 0.66 5.05
C LEU A 165 -5.87 2.07 5.04
N THR A 166 -5.73 2.75 3.91
CA THR A 166 -6.42 4.00 3.64
C THR A 166 -7.93 3.76 3.63
N VAL A 167 -8.68 4.60 4.36
CA VAL A 167 -10.15 4.54 4.33
C VAL A 167 -10.62 5.35 3.12
N PRO A 168 -11.17 4.69 2.08
CA PRO A 168 -11.59 5.39 0.89
C PRO A 168 -12.86 6.19 1.18
N ASP A 169 -12.99 7.34 0.53
CA ASP A 169 -14.16 8.21 0.65
C ASP A 169 -15.05 8.15 -0.60
N ARG A 170 -16.10 8.97 -0.63
CA ARG A 170 -17.02 9.03 -1.77
C ARG A 170 -16.37 9.55 -3.07
N LEU A 171 -15.16 10.14 -3.01
CA LEU A 171 -14.46 10.63 -4.19
C LEU A 171 -13.74 9.51 -4.95
N TRP A 172 -13.52 8.37 -4.32
CA TRP A 172 -13.02 7.17 -4.99
C TRP A 172 -14.21 6.49 -5.68
N ARG A 173 -14.04 6.03 -6.94
CA ARG A 173 -15.14 5.50 -7.79
C ARG A 173 -16.05 4.47 -7.09
N VAL A 174 -15.54 3.75 -6.09
CA VAL A 174 -16.29 2.76 -5.27
C VAL A 174 -16.13 2.96 -3.74
N GLY A 175 -15.51 4.05 -3.29
CA GLY A 175 -14.89 4.12 -1.96
C GLY A 175 -15.84 4.28 -0.78
N GLY A 176 -16.85 5.14 -0.88
CA GLY A 176 -17.71 5.47 0.26
C GLY A 176 -18.54 4.30 0.80
N ALA A 177 -18.80 3.26 0.00
CA ALA A 177 -19.58 2.10 0.41
C ALA A 177 -18.75 1.07 1.20
N VAL A 178 -17.43 1.05 1.01
CA VAL A 178 -16.53 0.06 1.64
C VAL A 178 -15.86 0.59 2.90
N SER A 179 -16.00 1.87 3.24
CA SER A 179 -15.34 2.48 4.41
C SER A 179 -15.58 1.74 5.74
N PRO A 180 -16.80 1.26 6.08
CA PRO A 180 -17.00 0.47 7.30
C PRO A 180 -16.28 -0.88 7.27
N TYR A 181 -16.23 -1.53 6.10
CA TYR A 181 -15.50 -2.78 5.92
C TYR A 181 -13.99 -2.58 6.10
N VAL A 182 -13.42 -1.55 5.45
CA VAL A 182 -12.00 -1.18 5.61
C VAL A 182 -11.68 -0.83 7.05
N SER A 183 -12.55 -0.09 7.74
CA SER A 183 -12.37 0.22 9.17
C SER A 183 -12.32 -1.05 10.04
N GLY A 184 -13.18 -2.04 9.76
CA GLY A 184 -13.14 -3.33 10.44
C GLY A 184 -11.90 -4.17 10.11
N ILE A 185 -11.30 -3.97 8.93
CA ILE A 185 -9.99 -4.56 8.58
C ILE A 185 -8.87 -3.85 9.33
N ASN A 186 -8.87 -2.53 9.43
CA ASN A 186 -7.87 -1.79 10.21
C ASN A 186 -7.89 -2.15 11.70
N GLN A 187 -9.08 -2.40 12.26
CA GLN A 187 -9.20 -2.96 13.62
C GLN A 187 -8.56 -4.34 13.74
N LEU A 188 -8.75 -5.21 12.73
CA LEU A 188 -8.10 -6.53 12.71
C LEU A 188 -6.58 -6.40 12.59
N ILE A 189 -6.06 -5.48 11.77
CA ILE A 189 -4.63 -5.17 11.67
C ILE A 189 -4.10 -4.76 13.04
N SER A 190 -4.73 -3.76 13.65
CA SER A 190 -4.35 -3.22 14.97
C SER A 190 -4.31 -4.30 16.04
N ASN A 191 -5.37 -5.10 16.16
CA ASN A 191 -5.45 -6.16 17.17
C ASN A 191 -4.39 -7.26 16.95
N SER A 192 -4.17 -7.68 15.70
CA SER A 192 -3.21 -8.74 15.37
C SER A 192 -1.77 -8.27 15.58
N ALA A 193 -1.44 -7.05 15.13
CA ALA A 193 -0.12 -6.45 15.33
C ALA A 193 0.19 -6.20 16.80
N THR A 194 -0.78 -5.68 17.57
CA THR A 194 -0.64 -5.46 19.02
C THR A 194 -0.39 -6.77 19.77
N SER A 195 -1.09 -7.85 19.40
CA SER A 195 -0.88 -9.18 19.99
C SER A 195 0.53 -9.73 19.76
N ARG A 196 1.20 -9.27 18.70
CA ARG A 196 2.58 -9.59 18.35
C ARG A 196 3.61 -8.57 18.86
N GLY A 197 3.16 -7.50 19.52
CA GLY A 197 4.02 -6.38 19.92
C GLY A 197 4.57 -5.54 18.76
N LEU A 198 3.96 -5.62 17.58
CA LEU A 198 4.38 -4.87 16.39
C LEU A 198 3.71 -3.48 16.37
N PRO A 199 4.46 -2.39 16.16
CA PRO A 199 3.88 -1.07 15.95
C PRO A 199 2.99 -1.02 14.70
N VAL A 200 1.99 -0.14 14.74
CA VAL A 200 1.09 0.13 13.61
C VAL A 200 1.24 1.59 13.18
N ALA A 201 1.59 1.79 11.90
CA ALA A 201 1.46 3.08 11.24
C ALA A 201 -0.01 3.32 10.88
N GLU A 202 -0.65 4.23 11.62
CA GLU A 202 -2.07 4.60 11.44
C GLU A 202 -2.27 5.49 10.19
N VAL A 203 -1.96 4.99 8.99
CA VAL A 203 -2.18 5.71 7.73
C VAL A 203 -3.62 6.22 7.62
N SER A 204 -4.60 5.42 8.03
CA SER A 204 -6.02 5.80 8.07
C SER A 204 -6.31 7.04 8.90
N ARG A 205 -5.45 7.34 9.89
CA ARG A 205 -5.55 8.54 10.73
C ARG A 205 -4.86 9.75 10.13
N TYR A 206 -3.77 9.58 9.40
CA TYR A 206 -3.01 10.70 8.81
C TYR A 206 -3.56 11.09 7.43
N ALA A 207 -3.99 10.11 6.63
CA ALA A 207 -4.58 10.29 5.31
C ALA A 207 -6.11 10.14 5.39
N ARG A 208 -6.74 11.00 6.20
CA ARG A 208 -8.20 10.95 6.42
C ARG A 208 -8.97 11.55 5.25
N PRO A 209 -10.17 11.01 4.95
CA PRO A 209 -11.17 11.72 4.17
C PRO A 209 -11.46 13.15 4.70
N PRO A 210 -11.79 14.11 3.81
CA PRO A 210 -11.90 13.94 2.37
C PRO A 210 -10.53 13.93 1.66
N TRP A 211 -10.36 13.07 0.65
CA TRP A 211 -9.14 12.89 -0.14
C TRP A 211 -8.86 14.02 -1.15
N ARG A 212 -9.41 15.22 -0.92
CA ARG A 212 -9.30 16.36 -1.85
C ARG A 212 -7.83 16.72 -2.08
N GLY A 213 -7.39 16.62 -3.33
CA GLY A 213 -6.02 16.96 -3.74
C GLY A 213 -4.95 15.94 -3.29
N MET A 214 -5.33 14.79 -2.74
CA MET A 214 -4.39 13.74 -2.30
C MET A 214 -4.32 12.54 -3.24
N LEU A 215 -5.13 12.51 -4.29
CA LEU A 215 -5.18 11.44 -5.29
C LEU A 215 -4.44 11.81 -6.57
N ALA A 216 -3.88 10.78 -7.19
CA ALA A 216 -3.35 10.84 -8.55
C ALA A 216 -4.49 10.92 -9.59
N PRO A 217 -4.18 11.20 -10.87
CA PRO A 217 -5.19 11.27 -11.93
C PRO A 217 -6.02 9.99 -12.12
N ASP A 218 -5.51 8.83 -11.67
CA ASP A 218 -6.24 7.55 -11.69
C ASP A 218 -7.37 7.46 -10.64
N ALA A 219 -7.48 8.45 -9.75
CA ALA A 219 -8.46 8.52 -8.66
C ALA A 219 -8.43 7.32 -7.70
N PHE A 220 -7.29 6.63 -7.62
CA PHE A 220 -7.09 5.45 -6.79
C PHE A 220 -5.81 5.55 -5.96
N HIS A 221 -4.67 5.84 -6.59
CA HIS A 221 -3.41 5.93 -5.87
C HIS A 221 -3.23 7.31 -5.22
N PRO A 222 -2.50 7.38 -4.08
CA PRO A 222 -2.07 8.66 -3.53
C PRO A 222 -1.17 9.40 -4.53
N ASN A 223 -1.25 10.73 -4.55
CA ASN A 223 -0.24 11.57 -5.17
C ASN A 223 0.85 11.95 -4.14
N ASN A 224 1.78 12.84 -4.50
CA ASN A 224 2.86 13.29 -3.60
C ASN A 224 2.36 13.76 -2.22
N LEU A 225 1.23 14.48 -2.17
CA LEU A 225 0.65 14.96 -0.91
C LEU A 225 0.02 13.81 -0.13
N GLY A 226 -0.69 12.91 -0.79
CA GLY A 226 -1.23 11.71 -0.15
C GLY A 226 -0.11 10.83 0.44
N TYR A 227 0.96 10.60 -0.32
CA TYR A 227 2.13 9.86 0.16
C TYR A 227 2.88 10.56 1.29
N ARG A 228 2.84 11.90 1.37
CA ARG A 228 3.37 12.61 2.53
C ARG A 228 2.64 12.19 3.81
N ARG A 229 1.31 12.02 3.76
CA ARG A 229 0.53 11.54 4.93
C ARG A 229 0.87 10.10 5.31
N HIS A 230 1.13 9.24 4.33
CA HIS A 230 1.61 7.89 4.58
C HIS A 230 3.01 7.90 5.23
N ALA A 231 3.91 8.76 4.74
CA ALA A 231 5.24 8.93 5.31
C ALA A 231 5.19 9.47 6.74
N ASP A 232 4.35 10.48 7.00
CA ASP A 232 4.12 11.05 8.34
C ASP A 232 3.64 9.96 9.32
N ALA A 233 2.67 9.12 8.91
CA ALA A 233 2.16 8.02 9.72
C ALA A 233 3.24 6.97 10.02
N LEU A 234 4.03 6.59 9.02
CA LEU A 234 5.10 5.62 9.21
C LEU A 234 6.19 6.17 10.13
N LEU A 235 6.67 7.40 9.91
CA LEU A 235 7.67 8.04 10.77
C LEU A 235 7.21 8.15 12.22
N ALA A 236 5.93 8.40 12.46
CA ALA A 236 5.37 8.47 13.81
C ALA A 236 5.32 7.10 14.51
N ALA A 237 5.26 5.99 13.75
CA ALA A 237 5.22 4.63 14.28
C ALA A 237 6.61 3.97 14.41
N LEU A 238 7.66 4.56 13.82
CA LEU A 238 9.01 4.01 13.93
C LEU A 238 9.51 4.07 15.39
N PRO A 239 10.19 3.02 15.88
CA PRO A 239 10.88 3.07 17.16
C PRO A 239 11.86 4.25 17.23
N GLN A 240 11.87 4.99 18.34
CA GLN A 240 12.70 6.19 18.49
C GLN A 240 14.19 5.92 18.26
N GLN A 241 14.66 4.71 18.59
CA GLN A 241 16.05 4.29 18.40
C GLN A 241 16.46 4.33 16.93
N LEU A 242 15.54 4.08 15.99
CA LEU A 242 15.82 4.15 14.55
C LEU A 242 15.88 5.59 14.02
N LEU A 243 15.43 6.57 14.81
CA LEU A 243 15.37 7.99 14.44
C LEU A 243 16.56 8.80 14.97
N GLN A 244 17.40 8.20 15.83
CA GLN A 244 18.61 8.84 16.36
C GLN A 244 19.80 8.61 15.41
N PRO A 245 20.75 9.55 15.35
CA PRO A 245 22.04 9.29 14.71
C PRO A 245 22.75 8.12 15.43
N VAL A 246 23.40 7.24 14.66
CA VAL A 246 24.36 6.28 15.19
C VAL A 246 25.62 7.02 15.64
#